data_AF-A0A078MPY5-F1
#
_entry.id   AF-A0A078MPY5-F1
#
_cell.length_a   1.000
_cell.length_b   1.000
_cell.length_c   1.000
_cell.angle_alpha   90.00
_cell.angle_beta   90.00
_cell.angle_gamma   90.00
#
_symmetry.space_group_name_H-M   'P 1'
#
loop_
_entity.id
_entity.type
_entity.pdbx_description
1 polymer ?
#
loop_
_entity_poly.entity_id
_entity_poly.type
_entity_poly.pdbx_seq_one_letter_code
_entity_poly.pdbx_strand_id
1 'polypeptide(L)'
;MSDLQCPATVVLVERGSSDPDWLSRFKIAGRFEAAGSTDLSSTLAGIADEYRGETVVVSAARADLVELLGRLGLAARLPAVLDIDADGWRPAPA
;
A
#
# COMPACT_ATOMS: atom_id res chain seq x y z
N MET A 1 -2.80 -1.51 28.55
CA MET A 1 -2.58 -2.47 27.45
C MET A 1 -2.65 -1.66 26.17
N SER A 2 -1.51 -1.20 25.64
CA SER A 2 -1.48 -0.70 24.26
C SER A 2 -1.61 -1.93 23.38
N ASP A 3 -2.80 -2.16 22.85
CA ASP A 3 -2.94 -3.07 21.72
C ASP A 3 -2.02 -2.54 20.62
N LEU A 4 -1.13 -3.41 20.16
CA LEU A 4 -0.03 -3.08 19.26
C LEU A 4 -0.60 -2.86 17.86
N GLN A 5 -1.18 -1.68 17.62
CA GLN A 5 -1.53 -1.21 16.29
C GLN A 5 -0.26 -0.80 15.55
N CYS A 6 0.55 -1.81 15.17
CA CYS A 6 1.67 -1.60 14.25
C CYS A 6 1.09 -1.56 12.83
N PRO A 7 1.03 -0.39 12.17
CA PRO A 7 0.60 -0.33 10.78
C PRO A 7 1.57 -1.10 9.89
N ALA A 8 1.04 -1.69 8.83
CA ALA A 8 1.85 -2.09 7.70
C ALA A 8 2.00 -0.89 6.76
N THR A 9 3.22 -0.63 6.32
CA THR A 9 3.49 0.40 5.31
C THR A 9 3.41 -0.24 3.93
N VAL A 10 2.45 0.19 3.13
CA VAL A 10 2.20 -0.30 1.78
C VAL A 10 2.63 0.77 0.76
N VAL A 11 3.60 0.41 -0.08
CA VAL A 11 4.00 1.21 -1.22
C VAL A 11 3.24 0.75 -2.45
N LEU A 12 2.38 1.61 -2.97
CA LEU A 12 1.60 1.39 -4.19
C LEU A 12 2.38 1.86 -5.41
N VAL A 13 2.65 0.96 -6.34
CA VAL A 13 3.34 1.24 -7.61
C VAL A 13 2.49 0.81 -8.81
N GLU A 14 2.62 1.54 -9.91
CA GLU A 14 1.94 1.15 -11.15
C GLU A 14 2.59 -0.13 -11.71
N ARG A 15 1.78 -1.10 -12.11
CA ARG A 15 2.29 -2.34 -12.69
C ARG A 15 3.12 -2.06 -13.94
N GLY A 16 4.31 -2.65 -14.01
CA GLY A 16 5.24 -2.46 -15.12
C GLY A 16 6.01 -1.14 -15.08
N SER A 17 5.78 -0.28 -14.08
CA SER A 17 6.62 0.88 -13.81
C SER A 17 7.92 0.48 -13.13
N SER A 18 8.96 1.31 -13.29
CA SER A 18 10.20 1.19 -12.53
C SER A 18 9.97 1.59 -11.07
N ASP A 19 10.67 0.94 -10.16
CA ASP A 19 10.68 1.34 -8.76
C ASP A 19 11.19 2.79 -8.61
N PRO A 20 10.60 3.60 -7.72
CA PRO A 20 11.12 4.92 -7.45
C PRO A 20 12.43 4.83 -6.66
N ASP A 21 13.39 5.73 -6.92
CA ASP A 21 14.72 5.69 -6.29
C ASP A 21 14.68 5.71 -4.75
N TRP A 22 13.69 6.41 -4.18
CA TRP A 22 13.49 6.51 -2.74
C TRP A 22 13.03 5.19 -2.10
N LEU A 23 12.52 4.23 -2.88
CA LEU A 23 12.09 2.92 -2.36
C LEU A 23 13.24 2.17 -1.69
N SER A 24 14.46 2.40 -2.16
CA SER A 24 15.70 1.83 -1.58
C SER A 24 15.93 2.19 -0.11
N ARG A 25 15.23 3.22 0.42
CA ARG A 25 15.28 3.62 1.83
C ARG A 25 14.47 2.69 2.73
N PHE A 26 13.52 1.94 2.17
CA PHE A 26 12.66 1.03 2.91
C PHE A 26 13.26 -0.37 2.95
N LYS A 27 13.08 -1.06 4.08
CA LYS A 27 13.31 -2.49 4.16
C LYS A 27 12.06 -3.22 3.69
N ILE A 28 12.06 -3.66 2.44
CA ILE A 28 10.90 -4.32 1.83
C ILE A 28 10.83 -5.78 2.29
N ALA A 29 9.78 -6.12 3.02
CA ALA A 29 9.49 -7.47 3.49
C ALA A 29 8.79 -8.34 2.45
N GLY A 30 8.04 -7.73 1.52
CA GLY A 30 7.29 -8.46 0.49
C GLY A 30 6.94 -7.61 -0.73
N ARG A 31 6.77 -8.26 -1.89
CA ARG A 31 6.31 -7.64 -3.14
C ARG A 31 5.17 -8.45 -3.71
N PHE A 32 4.07 -7.78 -4.01
CA PHE A 32 2.84 -8.41 -4.47
C PHE A 32 2.34 -7.73 -5.73
N GLU A 33 1.76 -8.51 -6.63
CA GLU A 33 1.02 -7.99 -7.77
C GLU A 33 -0.46 -8.28 -7.55
N ALA A 34 -1.26 -7.23 -7.41
CA ALA A 34 -2.71 -7.37 -7.36
C ALA A 34 -3.22 -7.57 -8.79
N ALA A 35 -3.50 -8.82 -9.15
CA ALA A 35 -3.97 -9.20 -10.47
C ALA A 35 -5.49 -8.99 -10.61
N GLY A 36 -5.93 -7.84 -11.14
CA GLY A 36 -7.31 -7.63 -11.61
C GLY A 36 -8.38 -7.96 -10.56
N SER A 37 -8.03 -7.82 -9.27
CA SER A 37 -8.93 -8.11 -8.17
C SER A 37 -10.10 -7.13 -8.23
N THR A 38 -11.32 -7.66 -8.18
CA THR A 38 -12.55 -6.86 -8.07
C THR A 38 -12.53 -5.98 -6.80
N ASP A 39 -11.69 -6.29 -5.81
CA ASP A 39 -11.54 -5.52 -4.58
C ASP A 39 -10.08 -5.43 -4.12
N LEU A 40 -9.36 -4.46 -4.69
CA LEU A 40 -8.00 -4.10 -4.27
C LEU A 40 -7.94 -3.70 -2.79
N SER A 41 -8.99 -3.07 -2.25
CA SER A 41 -9.00 -2.64 -0.85
C SER A 41 -8.89 -3.83 0.10
N SER A 42 -9.68 -4.88 -0.14
CA SER A 42 -9.64 -6.11 0.64
C SER A 42 -8.29 -6.83 0.54
N THR A 43 -7.70 -6.88 -0.66
CA THR A 43 -6.36 -7.45 -0.85
C THR A 43 -5.30 -6.72 -0.01
N LEU A 44 -5.29 -5.40 -0.04
CA LEU A 44 -4.34 -4.60 0.73
C LEU A 44 -4.58 -4.70 2.24
N ALA A 45 -5.82 -4.78 2.69
CA ALA A 45 -6.13 -5.01 4.10
C ALA A 45 -5.62 -6.37 4.59
N GLY A 46 -5.77 -7.42 3.79
CA GLY A 46 -5.22 -8.75 4.09
C GLY A 46 -3.69 -8.76 4.16
N ILE A 47 -3.03 -8.12 3.19
CA ILE A 47 -1.56 -7.96 3.20
C ILE A 47 -1.13 -7.16 4.42
N ALA A 48 -1.81 -6.06 4.74
CA ALA A 48 -1.47 -5.23 5.90
C ALA A 48 -1.60 -5.98 7.22
N ASP A 49 -2.60 -6.86 7.34
CA ASP A 49 -2.80 -7.69 8.53
C ASP A 49 -1.68 -8.73 8.70
N GLU A 50 -1.20 -9.32 7.60
CA GLU A 50 -0.09 -10.28 7.60
C GLU A 50 1.27 -9.61 7.85
N TYR A 51 1.47 -8.40 7.35
CA TYR A 51 2.75 -7.66 7.38
C TYR A 51 2.75 -6.47 8.36
N ARG A 52 2.06 -6.61 9.49
CA ARG A 52 2.01 -5.57 10.54
C ARG A 52 3.41 -5.14 10.99
N GLY A 53 3.69 -3.84 10.93
CA GLY A 53 4.99 -3.27 11.29
C GLY A 53 6.07 -3.40 10.22
N GLU A 54 5.76 -3.98 9.07
CA GLU A 54 6.69 -4.17 7.95
C GLU A 54 6.31 -3.28 6.75
N THR A 55 7.24 -3.11 5.81
CA THR A 55 6.98 -2.42 4.54
C THR A 55 6.83 -3.41 3.39
N VAL A 56 5.80 -3.25 2.58
CA VAL A 56 5.54 -4.08 1.39
C VAL A 56 5.31 -3.23 0.16
N VAL A 57 5.57 -3.78 -1.02
CA VAL A 57 5.27 -3.14 -2.30
C VAL A 57 4.11 -3.88 -2.95
N VAL A 58 3.10 -3.14 -3.39
CA VAL A 58 1.97 -3.69 -4.13
C VAL A 58 1.88 -3.00 -5.49
N SER A 59 1.96 -3.80 -6.55
CA SER A 59 1.78 -3.34 -7.92
C SER A 59 0.38 -3.67 -8.42
N ALA A 60 -0.29 -2.71 -9.03
CA ALA A 60 -1.64 -2.88 -9.60
C ALA A 60 -1.82 -2.00 -10.85
N ALA A 61 -2.94 -2.19 -11.55
CA ALA A 61 -3.25 -1.31 -12.68
C ALA A 61 -3.46 0.13 -12.17
N ARG A 62 -3.00 1.10 -12.94
CA ARG A 62 -3.10 2.52 -12.58
C ARG A 62 -4.54 2.95 -12.26
N ALA A 63 -5.50 2.46 -13.04
CA ALA A 63 -6.92 2.77 -12.86
C ALA A 63 -7.41 2.34 -11.46
N ASP A 64 -7.10 1.10 -11.06
CA ASP A 64 -7.49 0.54 -9.77
C ASP A 64 -6.87 1.32 -8.60
N LEU A 65 -5.59 1.70 -8.73
CA LEU A 65 -4.87 2.50 -7.74
C LEU A 65 -5.46 3.91 -7.59
N VAL A 66 -5.75 4.58 -8.71
CA VAL A 66 -6.35 5.91 -8.71
C VAL A 66 -7.77 5.88 -8.13
N GLU A 67 -8.56 4.86 -8.48
CA GLU A 67 -9.90 4.66 -7.94
C GLU A 67 -9.86 4.41 -6.43
N LEU A 68 -8.96 3.53 -5.96
CA LEU A 68 -8.73 3.29 -4.54
C LEU A 68 -8.38 4.58 -3.80
N LEU A 69 -7.37 5.34 -4.28
CA LEU A 69 -6.96 6.60 -3.65
C LEU A 69 -8.12 7.62 -3.64
N GLY A 70 -8.89 7.70 -4.72
CA GLY A 70 -10.08 8.54 -4.80
C GLY A 70 -11.16 8.18 -3.77
N ARG A 71 -11.43 6.88 -3.58
CA ARG A 71 -12.37 6.39 -2.53
C ARG A 71 -11.88 6.72 -1.12
N LEU A 72 -10.57 6.77 -0.91
CA LEU A 72 -9.94 7.18 0.35
C LEU A 72 -9.85 8.71 0.53
N GLY A 73 -10.29 9.50 -0.46
CA GLY A 73 -10.16 10.96 -0.44
C GLY A 73 -8.72 11.46 -0.58
N LEU A 74 -7.82 10.62 -1.09
CA LEU A 74 -6.41 10.92 -1.27
C LEU A 74 -6.10 11.40 -2.69
N ALA A 75 -5.03 12.18 -2.81
CA ALA A 75 -4.55 12.61 -4.12
C ALA A 75 -4.09 11.39 -4.94
N ALA A 76 -4.55 11.31 -6.19
CA ALA A 76 -4.20 10.27 -7.16
C ALA A 76 -2.75 10.41 -7.68
N ARG A 77 -1.77 10.41 -6.77
CA ARG A 77 -0.33 10.47 -7.08
C ARG A 77 0.28 9.10 -6.85
N LEU A 78 0.95 8.59 -7.87
CA LEU A 78 1.71 7.34 -7.81
C LEU A 78 3.19 7.64 -8.10
N PRO A 79 4.12 6.92 -7.46
CA PRO A 79 3.89 5.94 -6.39
C PRO A 79 3.37 6.58 -5.10
N ALA A 80 2.56 5.83 -4.34
CA ALA A 80 1.96 6.28 -3.07
C ALA A 80 2.45 5.40 -1.91
N VAL A 81 2.54 5.97 -0.71
CA VAL A 81 2.87 5.24 0.51
C VAL A 81 1.73 5.40 1.50
N LEU A 82 1.20 4.29 1.99
CA LEU A 82 0.06 4.25 2.91
C LEU A 82 0.42 3.42 4.13
N ASP A 83 0.11 3.91 5.32
CA ASP A 83 0.02 3.06 6.49
C ASP A 83 -1.40 2.51 6.58
N ILE A 84 -1.49 1.20 6.78
CA ILE A 84 -2.75 0.47 6.91
C ILE A 84 -2.74 -0.27 8.25
N ASP A 85 -3.74 -0.01 9.08
CA ASP A 85 -4.01 -0.71 10.34
C ASP A 85 -5.51 -0.83 10.60
N ALA A 86 -5.87 -1.26 11.81
CA ALA A 86 -7.26 -1.45 12.22
C ALA A 86 -8.06 -0.14 12.33
N ASP A 87 -7.39 1.02 12.48
CA ASP A 87 -8.05 2.33 12.50
C ASP A 87 -8.31 2.85 11.08
N GLY A 88 -7.62 2.28 10.11
CA GLY A 88 -7.86 2.51 8.70
C GLY A 88 -6.58 2.82 7.95
N TRP A 89 -6.70 3.74 6.99
CA TRP A 89 -5.72 3.96 5.94
C TRP A 89 -5.31 5.42 5.97
N ARG A 90 -4.00 5.68 6.01
CA ARG A 90 -3.47 7.04 6.04
C ARG A 90 -2.24 7.19 5.13
N PRO A 91 -2.03 8.37 4.52
CA PRO A 91 -0.79 8.67 3.83
C PRO A 91 0.40 8.57 4.79
N ALA A 92 1.47 7.95 4.31
CA ALA A 92 2.76 7.90 4.98
C ALA A 92 3.83 8.62 4.12
N PRO A 93 4.92 9.10 4.74
CA PRO A 93 6.01 9.74 4.01
C PRO A 93 6.76 8.72 3.14
N ALA A 94 7.25 9.20 1.99
CA ALA A 94 8.10 8.46 1.04
C ALA A 94 9.60 8.77 1.20
#